data_AF-A0A519ZBM0-F1
#
_entry.id   AF-A0A519ZBM0-F1
#
_cell.length_a   1.000
_cell.length_b   1.000
_cell.length_c   1.000
_cell.angle_alpha   90.00
_cell.angle_beta   90.00
_cell.angle_gamma   90.00
#
_symmetry.space_group_name_H-M   'P 1'
#
loop_
_entity.id
_entity.type
_entity.pdbx_description
1 polymer ?
#
loop_
_entity_poly.entity_id
_entity_poly.type
_entity_poly.pdbx_seq_one_letter_code
_entity_poly.pdbx_strand_id
1 'polypeptide(L)'
;EALAHELAPARGMHRALDHLADRLPIRVAEMATEMEARRLAQDVALAVQAALLAQTAPPDVFGAFCDSRLDGQWGHSFGSLGAGTGFDTILERAMPR
;
A
#
# COMPACT_ATOMS: atom_id res chain seq x y z
N GLU A 1 8.78 4.85 15.82
CA GLU A 1 8.98 3.48 16.35
C GLU A 1 7.79 2.57 16.06
N ALA A 2 6.58 2.88 16.55
CA ALA A 2 5.38 2.06 16.29
C ALA A 2 5.09 1.84 14.78
N LEU A 3 5.06 2.91 13.97
CA LEU A 3 4.83 2.77 12.53
C LEU A 3 5.88 1.89 11.84
N ALA A 4 7.16 2.03 12.20
CA ALA A 4 8.21 1.18 11.63
C ALA A 4 8.03 -0.30 12.02
N HIS A 5 7.57 -0.57 13.24
CA HIS A 5 7.25 -1.92 13.70
C HIS A 5 6.11 -2.53 12.88
N GLU A 6 5.02 -1.78 12.64
CA GLU A 6 3.88 -2.24 11.84
C GLU A 6 4.26 -2.54 10.38
N LEU A 7 5.22 -1.81 9.82
CA LEU A 7 5.67 -1.99 8.43
C LEU A 7 6.75 -3.07 8.27
N ALA A 8 7.45 -3.44 9.35
CA ALA A 8 8.56 -4.39 9.31
C ALA A 8 8.22 -5.76 8.69
N PRO A 9 7.04 -6.37 8.94
CA PRO A 9 6.67 -7.65 8.34
C PRO A 9 6.64 -7.65 6.81
N ALA A 10 6.44 -6.48 6.19
CA ALA A 10 6.31 -6.36 4.73
C ALA A 10 7.60 -5.90 4.04
N ARG A 11 8.70 -5.77 4.78
CA ARG A 11 9.96 -5.25 4.25
C ARG A 11 10.53 -6.17 3.15
N GLY A 12 10.92 -5.57 2.02
CA GLY A 12 11.49 -6.30 0.89
C GLY A 12 10.46 -7.07 0.05
N MET A 13 9.18 -7.04 0.41
CA MET A 13 8.13 -7.75 -0.33
C MET A 13 7.63 -6.95 -1.54
N HIS A 14 7.76 -5.63 -1.52
CA HIS A 14 7.39 -4.78 -2.65
C HIS A 14 8.16 -3.45 -2.66
N ARG A 15 8.80 -3.13 -3.78
CA ARG A 15 9.64 -1.92 -3.93
C ARG A 15 8.89 -0.62 -3.61
N ALA A 16 7.65 -0.48 -4.08
CA ALA A 16 6.86 0.73 -3.83
C ALA A 16 6.51 0.91 -2.33
N LEU A 17 6.27 -0.20 -1.61
CA LEU A 17 6.04 -0.15 -0.18
C LEU A 17 7.32 0.19 0.58
N ASP A 18 8.46 -0.40 0.20
CA ASP A 18 9.76 -0.09 0.81
C ASP A 18 10.10 1.39 0.65
N HIS A 19 9.92 1.94 -0.57
CA HIS A 19 10.15 3.36 -0.83
C HIS A 19 9.24 4.27 0.00
N LEU A 20 7.96 3.92 0.16
CA LEU A 20 7.05 4.69 1.01
C LEU A 20 7.44 4.60 2.50
N ALA A 21 7.76 3.39 2.97
CA ALA A 21 8.18 3.12 4.34
C ALA A 21 9.45 3.89 4.72
N ASP A 22 10.42 4.01 3.80
CA ASP A 22 11.66 4.76 4.03
C ASP A 22 11.43 6.28 4.10
N ARG A 23 10.41 6.79 3.42
CA ARG A 23 10.11 8.23 3.38
C ARG A 23 9.23 8.70 4.53
N LEU A 24 8.37 7.83 5.06
CA LEU A 24 7.40 8.20 6.10
C LEU A 24 8.06 8.77 7.37
N PRO A 25 9.15 8.20 7.94
CA PRO A 25 9.81 8.77 9.10
C PRO A 25 10.30 10.21 8.88
N ILE A 26 10.87 10.48 7.70
CA ILE A 26 11.36 11.80 7.33
C ILE A 26 10.19 12.79 7.29
N ARG A 27 9.09 12.42 6.63
CA ARG A 27 7.90 13.29 6.51
C ARG A 27 7.18 13.55 7.83
N VAL A 28 7.25 12.60 8.77
CA VAL A 28 6.73 12.80 10.13
C VAL A 28 7.64 13.74 10.91
N ALA A 29 8.97 13.60 10.79
CA ALA A 29 9.95 14.41 11.49
C ALA A 29 10.03 15.85 10.96
N GLU A 30 9.90 16.06 9.65
CA GLU A 30 9.96 17.36 8.99
C GLU A 30 8.70 18.22 9.21
N MET A 31 7.79 17.82 10.10
CA MET A 31 6.53 18.48 10.40
C MET A 31 5.78 18.88 9.13
N ALA A 32 5.11 17.90 8.52
CA ALA A 32 4.10 18.15 7.50
C ALA A 32 3.26 19.36 7.91
N THR A 33 3.26 20.39 7.07
CA THR A 33 2.40 21.57 7.28
C THR A 33 0.95 21.12 7.45
N GLU A 34 0.08 21.95 8.03
CA GLU A 34 -1.35 21.60 8.11
C GLU A 34 -1.96 21.25 6.73
N MET A 35 -1.39 21.84 5.66
CA MET A 35 -1.74 21.53 4.27
C MET A 35 -1.36 20.10 3.86
N GLU A 36 -0.26 19.57 4.38
CA GLU A 36 0.27 18.24 4.04
C GLU A 36 -0.25 17.13 4.97
N ALA A 37 -0.87 17.49 6.10
CA ALA A 37 -1.36 16.54 7.09
C ALA A 37 -2.28 15.46 6.48
N ARG A 38 -3.17 15.84 5.56
CA ARG A 38 -4.04 14.88 4.85
C ARG A 38 -3.26 13.93 3.96
N ARG A 39 -2.22 14.43 3.28
CA ARG A 39 -1.34 13.59 2.45
C ARG A 39 -0.53 12.64 3.30
N LEU A 40 0.02 13.11 4.42
CA LEU A 40 0.76 12.26 5.35
C LEU A 40 -0.14 11.17 5.94
N ALA A 41 -1.35 11.51 6.38
CA ALA A 41 -2.32 10.55 6.89
C ALA A 41 -2.70 9.49 5.85
N GLN A 42 -2.92 9.89 4.59
CA GLN A 42 -3.15 8.96 3.49
C GLN A 42 -1.97 8.00 3.33
N ASP A 43 -0.75 8.52 3.29
CA ASP A 43 0.44 7.71 3.05
C ASP A 43 0.71 6.71 4.18
N VAL A 44 0.49 7.11 5.44
CA VAL A 44 0.52 6.21 6.60
C VAL A 44 -0.55 5.11 6.45
N ALA A 45 -1.79 5.49 6.13
CA ALA A 45 -2.88 4.53 5.99
C ALA A 45 -2.61 3.51 4.87
N LEU A 46 -2.11 3.96 3.71
CA LEU A 46 -1.77 3.09 2.60
C LEU A 46 -0.62 2.13 2.92
N ALA A 47 0.44 2.62 3.60
CA ALA A 47 1.55 1.77 4.02
C ALA A 47 1.11 0.69 5.01
N VAL A 48 0.31 1.06 6.03
CA VAL A 48 -0.21 0.11 7.02
C VAL A 48 -1.15 -0.90 6.36
N GLN A 49 -2.04 -0.48 5.46
CA GLN A 49 -2.90 -1.40 4.71
C GLN A 49 -2.09 -2.39 3.88
N ALA A 50 -1.06 -1.93 3.17
CA ALA A 50 -0.18 -2.80 2.41
C ALA A 50 0.53 -3.81 3.31
N ALA A 51 1.03 -3.38 4.47
CA ALA A 51 1.69 -4.27 5.43
C ALA A 51 0.74 -5.33 6.02
N LEU A 52 -0.52 -4.97 6.26
CA LEU A 52 -1.54 -5.93 6.69
C LEU A 52 -1.90 -6.92 5.58
N LEU A 53 -2.04 -6.45 4.33
CA LEU A 53 -2.30 -7.32 3.18
C LEU A 53 -1.14 -8.31 2.94
N ALA A 54 0.10 -7.85 3.09
CA ALA A 54 1.29 -8.72 2.99
C ALA A 54 1.24 -9.91 3.95
N GLN A 55 0.64 -9.72 5.13
CA GLN A 55 0.55 -10.73 6.17
C GLN A 55 -0.69 -11.63 6.06
N THR A 56 -1.77 -11.13 5.44
CA THR A 56 -3.11 -11.74 5.60
C THR A 56 -3.85 -12.04 4.29
N ALA A 57 -3.36 -11.55 3.16
CA ALA A 57 -4.03 -11.68 1.87
C ALA A 57 -3.22 -12.53 0.89
N PRO A 58 -3.88 -13.11 -0.15
CA PRO A 58 -3.18 -13.71 -1.28
C PRO A 58 -2.16 -12.74 -1.90
N PRO A 59 -1.01 -13.24 -2.39
CA PRO A 59 0.02 -12.40 -3.01
C PRO A 59 -0.51 -11.49 -4.11
N ASP A 60 -1.47 -11.98 -4.92
CA ASP A 60 -2.08 -11.21 -6.01
C ASP A 60 -2.84 -9.98 -5.51
N VAL A 61 -3.46 -10.05 -4.32
CA VAL A 61 -4.15 -8.91 -3.71
C VAL A 61 -3.14 -7.90 -3.20
N PHE A 62 -2.08 -8.36 -2.53
CA PHE A 62 -1.02 -7.50 -2.01
C PHE A 62 -0.26 -6.78 -3.13
N GLY A 63 0.15 -7.52 -4.17
CA GLY A 63 0.83 -6.97 -5.34
C GLY A 63 -0.04 -5.95 -6.07
N ALA A 64 -1.29 -6.32 -6.41
CA ALA A 64 -2.21 -5.40 -7.09
C ALA A 64 -2.50 -4.14 -6.26
N PHE A 65 -2.59 -4.25 -4.93
CA PHE A 65 -2.73 -3.08 -4.06
C PHE A 65 -1.50 -2.18 -4.13
N CYS A 66 -0.30 -2.73 -4.05
CA CYS A 66 0.94 -1.96 -4.11
C CYS A 66 1.14 -1.29 -5.47
N ASP A 67 0.99 -2.02 -6.56
CA ASP A 67 1.16 -1.51 -7.93
C ASP A 67 0.22 -0.32 -8.18
N SER A 68 -1.04 -0.45 -7.78
CA SER A 68 -2.02 0.61 -8.00
C SER A 68 -1.90 1.75 -6.99
N ARG A 69 -1.95 1.48 -5.68
CA ARG A 69 -2.08 2.54 -4.66
C ARG A 69 -0.75 3.19 -4.29
N LEU A 70 0.37 2.50 -4.50
CA LEU A 70 1.70 2.98 -4.10
C LEU A 70 2.59 3.32 -5.29
N ASP A 71 2.62 2.49 -6.34
CA ASP A 71 3.43 2.72 -7.54
C ASP A 71 2.73 3.61 -8.58
N GLY A 72 1.44 3.88 -8.39
CA GLY A 72 0.69 4.78 -9.27
C GLY A 72 0.21 4.12 -10.57
N GLN A 73 0.26 2.79 -10.67
CA GLN A 73 -0.25 2.03 -11.83
C GLN A 73 -1.79 1.90 -11.77
N TRP A 74 -2.46 3.04 -11.87
CA TRP A 74 -3.92 3.17 -11.93
C TRP A 74 -4.30 4.37 -12.80
N GLY A 75 -5.47 4.31 -13.43
CA GLY A 75 -6.06 5.42 -14.19
C GLY A 75 -7.06 6.23 -13.36
N HIS A 76 -7.59 7.31 -13.91
CA HIS A 76 -8.57 8.18 -13.22
C HIS A 76 -9.92 7.52 -12.89
N SER A 77 -10.10 6.24 -13.23
CA SER A 77 -11.31 5.46 -12.97
C SER A 77 -10.95 4.08 -12.41
N PHE A 78 -11.89 3.49 -11.67
CA PHE A 78 -11.79 2.09 -11.24
C PHE A 78 -11.75 1.15 -12.46
N GLY A 79 -11.19 -0.04 -12.27
CA GLY A 79 -11.05 -1.04 -13.34
C GLY A 79 -9.81 -0.88 -14.23
N SER A 80 -8.80 -0.15 -13.75
CA SER A 80 -7.57 0.20 -14.50
C SER A 80 -6.32 -0.54 -14.01
N LEU A 81 -6.48 -1.69 -13.35
CA LEU A 81 -5.35 -2.54 -12.93
C LEU A 81 -4.64 -3.14 -14.15
N GLY A 82 -3.33 -3.37 -14.02
CA GLY A 82 -2.50 -3.89 -15.11
C GLY A 82 -2.88 -5.31 -15.54
N ALA A 83 -2.57 -5.65 -16.80
CA ALA A 83 -2.93 -6.95 -17.40
C ALA A 83 -2.30 -8.17 -16.70
N GLY A 84 -1.21 -7.98 -15.94
CA GLY A 84 -0.57 -9.04 -15.14
C GLY A 84 -1.25 -9.33 -13.79
N THR A 85 -2.35 -8.64 -13.47
CA THR A 85 -3.06 -8.82 -12.20
C THR A 85 -3.79 -10.17 -12.16
N GLY A 86 -3.62 -10.93 -11.07
CA GLY A 86 -4.37 -12.16 -10.78
C GLY A 86 -5.83 -11.91 -10.41
N PHE A 87 -6.64 -11.46 -11.39
CA PHE A 87 -8.03 -11.06 -11.16
C PHE A 87 -8.90 -12.19 -10.58
N ASP A 88 -8.72 -13.43 -11.04
CA ASP A 88 -9.52 -14.56 -10.57
C ASP A 88 -9.36 -14.76 -9.05
N THR A 89 -8.12 -14.72 -8.54
CA THR A 89 -7.83 -14.83 -7.10
C THR A 89 -8.40 -13.65 -6.31
N ILE A 90 -8.30 -12.43 -6.85
CA ILE A 90 -8.88 -11.24 -6.20
C ILE A 90 -10.40 -11.35 -6.11
N LEU A 91 -11.05 -11.77 -7.20
CA LEU A 91 -12.50 -11.94 -7.28
C LEU A 91 -12.96 -13.05 -6.34
N GLU A 92 -12.33 -14.23 -6.39
CA GLU A 92 -12.67 -15.36 -5.52
C GLU A 92 -12.61 -14.98 -4.03
N ARG A 93 -11.57 -14.26 -3.61
CA ARG A 93 -11.45 -13.77 -2.23
C ARG A 93 -12.59 -12.81 -1.84
N ALA A 94 -13.06 -12.00 -2.78
CA ALA A 94 -14.07 -10.97 -2.53
C ALA A 94 -15.51 -11.52 -2.57
N MET A 95 -15.72 -12.72 -3.11
CA MET A 95 -17.05 -13.31 -3.20
C MET A 95 -17.59 -13.72 -1.81
N PRO A 96 -18.85 -13.42 -1.49
CA PRO A 96 -19.51 -13.93 -0.28
C PRO A 96 -19.53 -15.46 -0.27
N ARG A 97 -19.47 -16.04 0.92
CA ARG A 97 -19.64 -17.48 1.16
C ARG A 97 -21.03 -17.78 1.69
#